data_AF-A0A9D3XM04-F1
#
_entry.id   AF-A0A9D3XM04-F1
#
_cell.length_a   1.000
_cell.length_b   1.000
_cell.length_c   1.000
_cell.angle_alpha   90.00
_cell.angle_beta   90.00
_cell.angle_gamma   90.00
#
_symmetry.space_group_name_H-M   'P 1'
#
loop_
_entity.id
_entity.type
_entity.pdbx_description
1 polymer ?
#
loop_
_entity_poly.entity_id
_entity_poly.type
_entity_poly.pdbx_seq_one_letter_code
_entity_poly.pdbx_strand_id
1 'polypeptide(L)'
;MGRRIRVRFNSTDTGIHRSDSETTRAWVDTDTAMALKISYPALLLSLVLLGAWLALASGQLPTSTNDQFLRRHWDNPKTKATNNTAYCRLLTRCRGISRRNNTFVHDSIRAINSICTGKPDGLVTSPRTFKITICRFNPTTGTATGTPLVHRIVVNCKRQLPVRFVRSVRPKIWA
;
A
#
# COMPACT_ATOMS: atom_id res chain seq x y z
N MET A 1 24.86 -13.66 14.84
CA MET A 1 25.51 -14.16 13.59
C MET A 1 24.43 -14.64 12.64
N GLY A 2 24.13 -13.88 11.57
CA GLY A 2 23.13 -14.27 10.56
C GLY A 2 23.77 -14.32 9.18
N ARG A 3 23.77 -15.51 8.56
CA ARG A 3 24.47 -15.82 7.29
C ARG A 3 23.72 -15.22 6.09
N ARG A 4 24.47 -14.59 5.17
CA ARG A 4 24.00 -14.21 3.82
C ARG A 4 24.00 -15.45 2.92
N ILE A 5 22.90 -15.70 2.22
CA ILE A 5 22.80 -16.70 1.16
C ILE A 5 23.06 -15.99 -0.17
N ARG A 6 24.06 -16.46 -0.92
CA ARG A 6 24.37 -16.01 -2.29
C ARG A 6 23.98 -17.16 -3.21
N VAL A 7 22.99 -16.95 -4.07
CA VAL A 7 22.61 -17.93 -5.09
C VAL A 7 23.45 -17.68 -6.34
N ARG A 8 24.10 -18.74 -6.82
CA ARG A 8 25.00 -18.78 -7.99
C ARG A 8 24.22 -19.42 -9.14
N PHE A 9 24.14 -18.76 -10.29
CA PHE A 9 23.64 -19.38 -11.51
C PHE A 9 24.82 -19.94 -12.32
N ASN A 10 24.68 -21.19 -12.74
CA ASN A 10 25.70 -21.99 -13.43
C ASN A 10 25.39 -21.97 -14.93
N SER A 11 26.38 -21.66 -15.76
CA SER A 11 26.30 -21.81 -17.22
C SER A 11 27.57 -22.52 -17.68
N THR A 12 27.50 -23.85 -17.70
CA THR A 12 28.35 -24.76 -18.47
C THR A 12 27.80 -24.81 -19.89
N ASP A 13 28.51 -25.02 -21.00
CA ASP A 13 29.93 -25.20 -21.38
C ASP A 13 29.82 -25.35 -22.94
N THR A 14 30.65 -24.78 -23.81
CA THR A 14 31.83 -25.37 -24.50
C THR A 14 31.95 -24.53 -25.79
N GLY A 15 33.04 -23.90 -26.23
CA GLY A 15 34.38 -24.42 -26.54
C GLY A 15 34.44 -24.89 -28.01
N ILE A 16 35.30 -24.29 -28.86
CA ILE A 16 36.19 -24.93 -29.88
C ILE A 16 36.78 -23.92 -30.91
N HIS A 17 37.94 -24.33 -31.44
CA HIS A 17 39.09 -23.67 -32.09
C HIS A 17 38.98 -23.18 -33.55
N ARG A 18 39.86 -22.21 -33.82
CA ARG A 18 40.71 -21.78 -34.97
C ARG A 18 40.88 -22.63 -36.26
N SER A 19 41.06 -21.87 -37.37
CA SER A 19 41.86 -22.06 -38.61
C SER A 19 41.27 -22.72 -39.88
N ASP A 20 41.12 -21.86 -40.89
CA ASP A 20 41.64 -21.88 -42.27
C ASP A 20 41.21 -22.90 -43.36
N SER A 21 40.81 -22.26 -44.46
CA SER A 21 41.11 -22.51 -45.89
C SER A 21 40.47 -23.67 -46.67
N GLU A 22 39.80 -23.21 -47.74
CA GLU A 22 39.80 -23.71 -49.13
C GLU A 22 38.86 -24.83 -49.59
N THR A 23 37.97 -24.38 -50.49
CA THR A 23 37.78 -24.90 -51.86
C THR A 23 37.07 -26.24 -52.01
N THR A 24 35.77 -26.20 -52.34
CA THR A 24 35.27 -26.60 -53.68
C THR A 24 33.76 -26.42 -53.82
N ARG A 25 33.36 -26.10 -55.06
CA ARG A 25 32.01 -25.80 -55.55
C ARG A 25 31.09 -27.03 -55.50
N ALA A 26 29.81 -26.83 -55.18
CA ALA A 26 28.67 -27.23 -56.02
C ALA A 26 27.36 -26.82 -55.33
N TRP A 27 26.55 -26.03 -56.05
CA TRP A 27 25.20 -25.62 -55.65
C TRP A 27 24.23 -26.78 -55.82
N VAL A 28 23.40 -27.07 -54.82
CA VAL A 28 21.98 -27.40 -55.01
C VAL A 28 21.19 -26.75 -53.88
N ASP A 29 20.19 -26.02 -54.30
CA ASP A 29 19.31 -25.12 -53.57
C ASP A 29 18.34 -25.86 -52.66
N THR A 30 18.24 -25.41 -51.41
CA THR A 30 16.98 -25.46 -50.65
C THR A 30 16.99 -24.31 -49.65
N ASP A 31 16.76 -23.11 -50.17
CA ASP A 31 16.35 -21.97 -49.37
C ASP A 31 15.07 -22.27 -48.56
N THR A 32 15.24 -22.73 -47.33
CA THR A 32 14.33 -22.45 -46.22
C THR A 32 15.12 -22.21 -44.93
N ALA A 33 16.08 -21.30 -45.02
CA ALA A 33 16.42 -20.52 -43.84
C ALA A 33 15.22 -19.63 -43.53
N MET A 34 14.39 -20.03 -42.57
CA MET A 34 13.59 -19.09 -41.79
C MET A 34 14.58 -18.20 -41.03
N ALA A 35 15.19 -17.26 -41.75
CA ALA A 35 15.79 -16.10 -41.14
C ALA A 35 14.62 -15.41 -40.46
N LEU A 36 14.47 -15.66 -39.15
CA LEU A 36 13.65 -14.85 -38.28
C LEU A 36 14.35 -13.49 -38.24
N LYS A 37 14.21 -12.73 -39.33
CA LYS A 37 14.37 -11.29 -39.37
C LYS A 37 13.26 -10.81 -38.48
N ILE A 38 13.52 -10.84 -37.18
CA ILE A 38 12.60 -10.28 -36.24
C ILE A 38 12.58 -8.80 -36.61
N SER A 39 11.56 -8.43 -37.38
CA SER A 39 11.30 -7.05 -37.73
C SER A 39 11.23 -6.31 -36.41
N TYR A 40 12.25 -5.49 -36.14
CA TYR A 40 12.30 -4.57 -35.01
C TYR A 40 10.93 -3.93 -34.71
N PRO A 41 10.10 -3.53 -35.70
CA PRO A 41 8.75 -3.04 -35.41
C PRO A 41 7.80 -4.07 -34.76
N ALA A 42 7.89 -5.36 -35.10
CA ALA A 42 7.07 -6.42 -34.49
C ALA A 42 7.46 -6.70 -33.03
N LEU A 43 8.75 -6.61 -32.69
CA LEU A 43 9.21 -6.68 -31.31
C LEU A 43 8.73 -5.49 -30.49
N LEU A 44 8.85 -4.29 -31.04
CA LEU A 44 8.39 -3.08 -30.37
C LEU A 44 6.87 -3.13 -30.13
N LEU A 45 6.09 -3.59 -31.12
CA LEU A 45 4.65 -3.75 -30.97
C LEU A 45 4.31 -4.74 -29.85
N SER A 46 4.98 -5.90 -29.85
CA SER A 46 4.78 -6.94 -28.82
C SER A 46 5.12 -6.43 -27.42
N LEU A 47 6.21 -5.67 -27.29
CA LEU A 47 6.65 -5.09 -26.03
C LEU A 47 5.68 -4.02 -25.52
N VAL A 48 5.11 -3.20 -26.42
CA VAL A 48 4.08 -2.20 -26.09
C VAL A 48 2.77 -2.86 -25.68
N LEU A 49 2.36 -3.92 -26.38
CA LEU A 49 1.16 -4.71 -26.04
C LEU A 49 1.31 -5.39 -24.67
N LEU A 50 2.47 -6.02 -24.41
CA LEU A 50 2.81 -6.56 -23.09
C LEU A 50 2.77 -5.47 -22.02
N GLY A 51 3.40 -4.32 -22.26
CA GLY A 51 3.38 -3.19 -21.33
C GLY A 51 1.98 -2.66 -21.03
N ALA A 52 1.12 -2.57 -22.04
CA ALA A 52 -0.28 -2.16 -21.88
C ALA A 52 -1.08 -3.20 -21.08
N TRP A 53 -0.92 -4.49 -21.38
CA TRP A 53 -1.57 -5.58 -20.64
C TRP A 53 -1.10 -5.64 -19.18
N LEU A 54 0.19 -5.45 -18.93
CA LEU A 54 0.74 -5.33 -17.58
C LEU A 54 0.19 -4.10 -16.86
N ALA A 55 0.01 -2.95 -17.54
CA ALA A 55 -0.60 -1.76 -16.96
C ALA A 55 -2.08 -1.96 -16.61
N LEU A 56 -2.84 -2.64 -17.48
CA LEU A 56 -4.25 -3.01 -17.25
C LEU A 56 -4.40 -4.05 -16.13
N ALA A 57 -3.55 -5.08 -16.12
CA ALA A 57 -3.57 -6.16 -15.12
C ALA A 57 -2.99 -5.71 -13.77
N SER A 58 -2.05 -4.76 -13.75
CA SER A 58 -1.53 -4.15 -12.53
C SER A 58 -2.48 -3.16 -11.90
N GLY A 59 -3.70 -3.00 -12.46
CA GLY A 59 -4.79 -2.19 -11.97
C GLY A 59 -4.80 -2.11 -10.45
N GLN A 60 -4.14 -1.07 -9.93
CA GLN A 60 -4.14 -0.75 -8.51
C GLN A 60 -5.57 -0.33 -8.22
N LEU A 61 -6.38 -1.31 -7.78
CA LEU A 61 -7.77 -1.10 -7.46
C LEU A 61 -7.82 0.12 -6.53
N PRO A 62 -8.56 1.19 -6.87
CA PRO A 62 -8.62 2.37 -6.03
C PRO A 62 -9.04 1.91 -4.65
N THR A 63 -8.14 1.99 -3.67
CA THR A 63 -8.47 1.53 -2.31
C THR A 63 -9.70 2.30 -1.89
N SER A 64 -10.72 1.60 -1.40
CA SER A 64 -11.98 2.26 -1.07
C SER A 64 -11.69 3.38 -0.07
N THR A 65 -12.47 4.46 -0.11
CA THR A 65 -12.30 5.58 0.83
C THR A 65 -12.43 5.12 2.29
N ASN A 66 -13.14 4.02 2.55
CA ASN A 66 -13.20 3.37 3.84
C ASN A 66 -11.89 2.67 4.21
N ASP A 67 -11.25 1.96 3.28
CA ASP A 67 -9.93 1.34 3.55
C ASP A 67 -8.89 2.39 3.89
N GLN A 68 -8.90 3.53 3.21
CA GLN A 68 -7.99 4.64 3.54
C GLN A 68 -8.30 5.21 4.94
N PHE A 69 -9.58 5.34 5.29
CA PHE A 69 -9.99 5.75 6.63
C PHE A 69 -9.50 4.76 7.69
N LEU A 70 -9.71 3.45 7.49
CA LEU A 70 -9.29 2.41 8.43
C LEU A 70 -7.76 2.35 8.56
N ARG A 71 -7.02 2.41 7.45
CA ARG A 71 -5.56 2.49 7.48
C ARG A 71 -5.06 3.67 8.33
N ARG A 72 -5.73 4.81 8.28
CA ARG A 72 -5.35 6.00 9.06
C ARG A 72 -5.83 5.97 10.50
N HIS A 73 -7.02 5.45 10.76
CA HIS A 73 -7.73 5.71 12.02
C HIS A 73 -8.07 4.47 12.84
N TRP A 74 -7.84 3.25 12.36
CA TRP A 74 -8.23 2.03 13.09
C TRP A 74 -7.02 1.27 13.63
N ASP A 75 -7.03 0.90 14.91
CA ASP A 75 -6.00 0.04 15.51
C ASP A 75 -6.62 -0.82 16.62
N ASN A 76 -7.01 -2.05 16.27
CA ASN A 76 -7.63 -3.00 17.20
C ASN A 76 -7.22 -4.47 16.88
N PRO A 77 -6.70 -5.24 17.85
CA PRO A 77 -6.35 -4.84 19.21
C PRO A 77 -5.30 -3.73 19.22
N LYS A 78 -5.35 -2.85 20.24
CA LYS A 78 -4.41 -1.72 20.34
C LYS A 78 -2.97 -2.23 20.33
N THR A 79 -2.15 -1.70 19.44
CA THR A 79 -0.72 -2.03 19.33
C THR A 79 -0.02 -1.77 20.66
N LYS A 80 0.75 -2.75 21.15
CA LYS A 80 1.49 -2.64 22.41
C LYS A 80 2.66 -1.66 22.27
N ALA A 81 2.81 -0.78 23.24
CA ALA A 81 3.95 0.13 23.36
C ALA A 81 4.15 0.54 24.82
N THR A 82 5.34 1.01 25.18
CA THR A 82 5.70 1.40 26.56
C THR A 82 4.80 2.50 27.12
N ASN A 83 4.33 3.42 26.28
CA ASN A 83 3.36 4.46 26.64
C ASN A 83 2.64 4.99 25.38
N ASN A 84 1.66 5.89 25.56
CA ASN A 84 0.86 6.43 24.45
C ASN A 84 1.68 7.30 23.46
N THR A 85 2.75 7.94 23.93
CA THR A 85 3.67 8.71 23.07
C THR A 85 4.49 7.78 22.19
N ALA A 86 5.06 6.70 22.74
CA ALA A 86 5.76 5.67 22.00
C ALA A 86 4.82 5.00 20.97
N TYR A 87 3.58 4.70 21.37
CA TYR A 87 2.52 4.21 20.49
C TYR A 87 2.29 5.15 19.29
N CYS A 88 2.11 6.45 19.55
CA CYS A 88 1.87 7.43 18.49
C CYS A 88 3.06 7.58 17.54
N ARG A 89 4.29 7.61 18.07
CA ARG A 89 5.51 7.64 17.26
C ARG A 89 5.64 6.40 16.38
N LEU A 90 5.34 5.23 16.93
CA LEU A 90 5.37 3.96 16.21
C LEU A 90 4.36 3.97 15.05
N LEU A 91 3.07 4.16 15.33
CA LEU A 91 2.05 4.01 14.30
C LEU A 91 2.07 5.10 13.24
N THR A 92 2.36 6.35 13.61
CA THR A 92 2.48 7.42 12.60
C THR A 92 3.62 7.16 11.63
N ARG A 93 4.73 6.55 12.10
CA ARG A 93 5.84 6.09 11.25
C ARG A 93 5.45 4.89 10.40
N CYS A 94 4.98 3.80 11.02
CA CYS A 94 4.65 2.55 10.31
C CYS A 94 3.56 2.72 9.25
N ARG A 95 2.63 3.66 9.45
CA ARG A 95 1.51 3.89 8.53
C ARG A 95 1.69 5.07 7.59
N GLY A 96 2.88 5.69 7.57
CA GLY A 96 3.16 6.84 6.70
C GLY A 96 2.29 8.06 6.97
N ILE A 97 1.75 8.21 8.19
CA ILE A 97 0.89 9.34 8.62
C ILE A 97 1.76 10.46 9.23
N SER A 98 3.02 10.54 8.82
CA SER A 98 4.01 11.38 9.49
C SER A 98 3.62 12.85 9.43
N ARG A 99 3.84 13.56 10.54
CA ARG A 99 3.75 15.03 10.65
C ARG A 99 2.34 15.64 10.68
N ARG A 100 1.31 14.87 11.04
CA ARG A 100 -0.06 15.39 11.25
C ARG A 100 -0.68 14.83 12.51
N ASN A 101 -1.66 15.56 13.05
CA ASN A 101 -2.51 15.05 14.09
C ASN A 101 -3.32 13.88 13.55
N ASN A 102 -3.44 12.82 14.33
CA ASN A 102 -4.20 11.63 13.96
C ASN A 102 -4.91 11.06 15.18
N THR A 103 -6.05 10.43 14.97
CA THR A 103 -6.75 9.70 16.03
C THR A 103 -6.89 8.25 15.62
N PHE A 104 -6.52 7.34 16.53
CA PHE A 104 -6.72 5.91 16.38
C PHE A 104 -7.92 5.47 17.24
N VAL A 105 -8.80 4.67 16.66
CA VAL A 105 -10.00 4.09 17.28
C VAL A 105 -9.72 2.62 17.56
N HIS A 106 -9.96 2.23 18.81
CA HIS A 106 -9.66 0.90 19.35
C HIS A 106 -10.95 0.09 19.53
N ASP A 107 -11.54 -0.29 18.40
CA ASP A 107 -12.78 -1.06 18.37
C ASP A 107 -12.83 -1.91 17.09
N SER A 108 -13.83 -2.79 17.00
CA SER A 108 -14.07 -3.59 15.80
C SER A 108 -14.41 -2.72 14.60
N ILE A 109 -13.96 -3.13 13.41
CA ILE A 109 -14.31 -2.46 12.14
C ILE A 109 -15.84 -2.42 11.97
N ARG A 110 -16.53 -3.51 12.32
CA ARG A 110 -17.99 -3.59 12.28
C ARG A 110 -18.64 -2.44 13.06
N ALA A 111 -18.17 -2.17 14.29
CA ALA A 111 -18.76 -1.10 15.09
C ALA A 111 -18.39 0.31 14.64
N ILE A 112 -17.24 0.47 13.98
CA ILE A 112 -16.87 1.75 13.36
C ILE A 112 -17.72 2.00 12.11
N ASN A 113 -17.90 0.98 11.26
CA ASN A 113 -18.72 1.09 10.06
C ASN A 113 -20.21 1.26 10.38
N SER A 114 -20.69 0.68 11.49
CA SER A 114 -22.08 0.85 11.94
C SER A 114 -22.45 2.29 12.30
N ILE A 115 -21.48 3.21 12.42
CA ILE A 115 -21.75 4.64 12.58
C ILE A 115 -22.52 5.17 11.35
N CYS A 116 -22.20 4.69 10.15
CA CYS A 116 -22.73 5.18 8.88
C CYS A 116 -23.85 4.30 8.29
N THR A 117 -24.09 3.09 8.82
CA THR A 117 -25.14 2.20 8.34
C THR A 117 -26.52 2.87 8.45
N GLY A 118 -27.26 2.90 7.33
CA GLY A 118 -28.57 3.55 7.26
C GLY A 118 -28.55 5.07 7.47
N LYS A 119 -27.38 5.71 7.35
CA LYS A 119 -27.23 7.17 7.42
C LYS A 119 -27.01 7.75 6.02
N PRO A 120 -27.53 8.97 5.75
CA PRO A 120 -27.21 9.68 4.52
C PRO A 120 -25.73 10.06 4.48
N ASP A 121 -25.26 10.45 3.30
CA ASP A 121 -23.93 11.01 3.13
C ASP A 121 -23.79 12.32 3.94
N GLY A 122 -22.63 12.51 4.58
CA GLY A 122 -22.36 13.69 5.40
C GLY A 122 -21.85 13.38 6.81
N LEU A 123 -21.87 14.39 7.67
CA LEU A 123 -21.32 14.30 9.02
C LEU A 123 -22.26 13.53 9.95
N VAL A 124 -21.72 12.49 10.59
CA VAL A 124 -22.45 11.68 11.56
C VAL A 124 -21.68 11.62 12.87
N THR A 125 -22.37 11.88 13.97
CA THR A 125 -21.83 11.65 15.32
C THR A 125 -22.18 10.24 15.77
N SER A 126 -21.18 9.49 16.23
CA SER A 126 -21.35 8.12 16.67
C SER A 126 -22.33 7.99 17.84
N PRO A 127 -23.26 7.01 17.85
CA PRO A 127 -24.28 6.88 18.89
C PRO A 127 -23.73 6.46 20.25
N ARG A 128 -22.52 5.90 20.29
CA ARG A 128 -21.79 5.51 21.50
C ARG A 128 -20.39 6.09 21.54
N THR A 129 -19.74 5.95 22.68
CA THR A 129 -18.32 6.28 22.88
C THR A 129 -17.42 5.18 22.33
N PHE A 130 -16.19 5.58 21.97
CA PHE A 130 -15.11 4.70 21.53
C PHE A 130 -13.86 4.98 22.35
N LYS A 131 -13.10 3.91 22.67
CA LYS A 131 -11.72 4.06 23.14
C LYS A 131 -10.89 4.58 21.99
N ILE A 132 -10.23 5.72 22.18
CA ILE A 132 -9.40 6.37 21.17
C ILE A 132 -8.05 6.77 21.74
N THR A 133 -7.04 6.89 20.88
CA THR A 133 -5.79 7.57 21.20
C THR A 133 -5.58 8.71 20.21
N ILE A 134 -5.56 9.95 20.72
CA ILE A 134 -5.25 11.15 19.92
C ILE A 134 -3.74 11.33 19.91
N CYS A 135 -3.15 11.28 18.72
CA CYS A 135 -1.76 11.59 18.45
C CYS A 135 -1.65 13.04 17.97
N ARG A 136 -0.99 13.89 18.75
CA ARG A 136 -0.70 15.28 18.39
C ARG A 136 0.74 15.41 17.94
N PHE A 137 0.96 15.88 16.72
CA PHE A 137 2.29 16.13 16.20
C PHE A 137 2.74 17.55 16.57
N ASN A 138 3.93 17.67 17.14
CA ASN A 138 4.59 18.93 17.41
C ASN A 138 5.66 19.16 16.32
N PRO A 139 5.47 20.17 15.43
CA PRO A 139 6.41 20.43 14.34
C PRO A 139 7.76 20.98 14.81
N THR A 140 7.79 21.67 15.95
CA THR A 140 9.01 22.25 16.54
C THR A 140 9.95 21.17 17.06
N THR A 141 9.42 20.18 17.78
CA THR A 141 10.22 19.08 18.33
C THR A 141 10.33 17.88 17.37
N GLY A 142 9.49 17.85 16.33
CA GLY A 142 9.39 16.70 15.42
C GLY A 142 8.80 15.44 16.09
N THR A 143 8.12 15.58 17.23
CA THR A 143 7.61 14.44 18.01
C THR A 143 6.09 14.39 18.03
N ALA A 144 5.52 13.20 18.27
CA ALA A 144 4.09 12.99 18.43
C ALA A 144 3.77 12.55 19.87
N THR A 145 2.83 13.24 20.51
CA THR A 145 2.36 12.93 21.88
C THR A 145 1.01 12.23 21.83
N GLY A 146 0.81 11.19 22.65
CA GLY A 146 -0.42 10.42 22.68
C GLY A 146 -1.30 10.70 23.89
N THR A 147 -2.59 10.95 23.69
CA THR A 147 -3.59 11.10 24.75
C THR A 147 -4.71 10.06 24.58
N PRO A 148 -4.86 9.09 25.50
CA PRO A 148 -5.96 8.13 25.46
C PRO A 148 -7.25 8.78 25.98
N LEU A 149 -8.39 8.52 25.33
CA LEU A 149 -9.70 9.06 25.70
C LEU A 149 -10.82 8.05 25.41
N VAL A 150 -11.99 8.28 25.99
CA VAL A 150 -13.22 7.52 25.71
C VAL A 150 -14.32 8.50 25.31
N HIS A 151 -14.42 8.82 24.02
CA HIS A 151 -15.30 9.87 23.50
C HIS A 151 -16.22 9.35 22.39
N ARG A 152 -17.35 10.03 22.16
CA ARG A 152 -18.05 9.93 20.87
C ARG A 152 -17.16 10.55 19.79
N ILE A 153 -17.32 10.11 18.55
CA ILE A 153 -16.55 10.61 17.41
C ILE A 153 -17.48 11.13 16.33
N VAL A 154 -16.99 12.07 15.53
CA VAL A 154 -17.67 12.57 14.33
C VAL A 154 -16.88 12.10 13.12
N VAL A 155 -17.57 11.46 12.19
CA VAL A 155 -17.03 10.99 10.91
C VAL A 155 -17.83 11.57 9.77
N ASN A 156 -17.21 11.69 8.60
CA ASN A 156 -17.94 11.90 7.35
C ASN A 156 -18.27 10.53 6.75
N CYS A 157 -19.54 10.29 6.46
CA CYS A 157 -20.05 9.09 5.83
C CYS A 157 -20.23 9.33 4.32
N LYS A 158 -19.91 8.32 3.51
CA LYS A 158 -20.21 8.27 2.09
C LYS A 158 -20.59 6.85 1.71
N ARG A 159 -21.71 6.67 1.02
CA ARG A 159 -22.27 5.35 0.67
C ARG A 159 -22.32 4.43 1.90
N GLN A 160 -22.82 4.98 3.02
CA GLN A 160 -22.98 4.28 4.30
C GLN A 160 -21.68 3.75 4.95
N LEU A 161 -20.50 4.25 4.55
CA LEU A 161 -19.21 3.92 5.17
C LEU A 161 -18.46 5.17 5.63
N PRO A 162 -17.69 5.11 6.73
CA PRO A 162 -16.87 6.23 7.17
C PRO A 162 -15.68 6.42 6.21
N VAL A 163 -15.48 7.66 5.78
CA VAL A 163 -14.42 8.04 4.82
C VAL A 163 -13.45 9.09 5.37
N ARG A 164 -13.84 9.81 6.43
CA ARG A 164 -12.99 10.83 7.07
C ARG A 164 -13.30 10.94 8.55
N PHE A 165 -12.26 10.96 9.38
CA PHE A 165 -12.38 11.36 10.78
C PHE A 165 -12.43 12.88 10.88
N VAL A 166 -13.39 13.42 11.63
CA VAL A 166 -13.55 14.88 11.78
C VAL A 166 -13.05 15.34 13.14
N ARG A 167 -13.61 14.80 14.23
CA ARG A 167 -13.24 15.18 15.61
C ARG A 167 -13.74 14.16 16.63
N SER A 168 -13.15 14.17 17.83
CA SER A 168 -13.78 13.60 19.01
C SER A 168 -14.68 14.64 19.69
N VAL A 169 -15.78 14.20 20.28
CA VAL A 169 -16.71 15.05 21.03
C VAL A 169 -16.22 15.10 22.47
N ARG A 170 -15.85 16.29 22.96
CA ARG A 170 -15.56 16.47 24.38
C ARG A 170 -16.88 16.39 25.16
N PRO A 171 -16.95 15.65 26.27
CA PRO A 171 -18.09 15.72 27.17
C PRO A 171 -18.30 17.18 27.60
N LYS A 172 -19.54 17.67 27.57
CA LYS A 172 -19.86 18.90 28.29
C LYS A 172 -19.89 18.52 29.77
N ILE A 173 -18.85 18.89 30.50
CA ILE A 173 -18.90 18.91 31.97
C ILE A 173 -19.77 20.14 32.27
N TRP A 174 -20.97 19.92 32.80
CA TRP A 174 -21.81 21.02 33.25
C TRP A 174 -21.10 21.64 34.47
N ALA A 175 -20.79 22.92 34.38
CA ALA A 175 -20.29 23.75 35.47
C ALA A 175 -21.48 24.45 36.13
#